data_AF-V5C8H7-F1
#
_entry.id   AF-V5C8H7-F1
#
_cell.length_a   1.000
_cell.length_b   1.000
_cell.length_c   1.000
_cell.angle_alpha   90.00
_cell.angle_beta   90.00
_cell.angle_gamma   90.00
#
_symmetry.space_group_name_H-M   'P 1'
#
loop_
_entity.id
_entity.type
_entity.pdbx_description
1 polymer ?
#
loop_
_entity_poly.entity_id
_entity_poly.type
_entity_poly.pdbx_seq_one_letter_code
_entity_poly.pdbx_strand_id
1 'polypeptide(L)' 'MYMGELIEIDSTSQLFTKPKKKQTEDYITGRYG' A
#
# COMPACT_ATOMS: atom_id res chain seq x y z
N MET A 1 3.83 2.32 -22.67
CA MET A 1 4.41 1.35 -21.71
C MET A 1 3.87 1.70 -20.34
N TYR A 2 2.99 0.88 -19.77
CA TYR A 2 2.56 1.03 -18.38
C TYR A 2 3.34 0.03 -17.54
N MET A 3 4.53 0.40 -17.11
CA MET A 3 5.25 -0.36 -16.08
C MET A 3 4.72 0.12 -14.74
N GLY A 4 3.79 -0.66 -14.17
CA GLY A 4 3.43 -0.48 -12.77
C GLY A 4 4.64 -0.80 -11.90
N GLU A 5 4.93 0.07 -10.94
CA GLU A 5 5.99 -0.15 -9.97
C GLU A 5 5.44 -0.92 -8.76
N LEU A 6 6.19 -1.90 -8.27
CA LEU A 6 5.88 -2.56 -7.01
C LEU A 6 6.17 -1.60 -5.86
N ILE A 7 5.10 -1.07 -5.24
CA ILE A 7 5.22 -0.11 -4.15
C ILE A 7 5.59 -0.79 -2.83
N GLU A 8 4.96 -1.91 -2.48
CA GLU A 8 5.19 -2.63 -1.24
C GLU A 8 4.80 -4.12 -1.35
N ILE A 9 5.58 -4.99 -0.70
CA ILE A 9 5.28 -6.41 -0.51
C ILE A 9 5.63 -6.80 0.94
N ASP A 10 4.66 -7.37 1.65
CA ASP A 10 4.84 -7.87 3.02
C ASP A 10 3.72 -8.87 3.36
N SER A 11 3.75 -9.44 4.56
CA SER A 11 2.69 -10.29 5.08
C SER A 11 1.35 -9.55 5.19
N THR A 12 0.24 -10.24 4.98
CA THR A 12 -1.12 -9.68 5.02
C THR A 12 -1.37 -8.93 6.33
N SER A 13 -1.03 -9.54 7.47
CA SER A 13 -1.21 -8.90 8.77
C SER A 13 -0.43 -7.59 8.87
N GLN A 14 0.80 -7.53 8.36
CA GLN A 14 1.60 -6.31 8.38
C GLN A 14 1.04 -5.23 7.45
N LEU A 15 0.67 -5.59 6.22
CA LEU A 15 0.11 -4.65 5.24
C LEU A 15 -1.16 -3.96 5.73
N PHE A 16 -2.07 -4.69 6.40
CA PHE A 16 -3.37 -4.14 6.82
C PHE A 16 -3.40 -3.59 8.25
N THR A 17 -2.40 -3.85 9.08
CA THR A 17 -2.34 -3.29 10.45
C THR A 17 -1.33 -2.16 10.60
N LYS A 18 -0.19 -2.25 9.91
CA LYS A 18 0.88 -1.25 9.97
C LYS A 18 1.74 -1.32 8.70
N PRO A 19 1.22 -0.83 7.55
CA PRO A 19 2.01 -0.76 6.32
C PRO A 19 3.25 0.13 6.52
N LYS A 20 4.33 -0.16 5.79
CA LYS A 20 5.58 0.62 5.86
C LYS A 20 5.56 1.81 4.93
N LYS A 21 4.77 1.76 3.84
CA LYS A 21 4.65 2.87 2.89
C LYS A 21 3.34 3.61 3.12
N LYS A 22 3.45 4.94 3.19
CA LYS A 22 2.30 5.84 3.26
C LYS A 22 1.36 5.70 2.07
N GLN A 23 1.88 5.41 0.87
CA GLN A 23 1.07 5.14 -0.32
C GLN A 23 0.15 3.92 -0.13
N THR A 24 0.65 2.86 0.52
CA THR A 24 -0.13 1.67 0.88
C THR A 24 -1.17 2.00 1.94
N GLU A 25 -0.81 2.80 2.94
CA GLU A 25 -1.74 3.26 3.99
C GLU A 25 -2.87 4.11 3.42
N ASP A 26 -2.55 5.10 2.59
CA ASP A 26 -3.52 5.97 1.93
C ASP A 26 -4.45 5.16 1.01
N TYR A 27 -3.93 4.10 0.36
CA TYR A 27 -4.69 3.18 -0.50
C TYR A 27 -5.65 2.30 0.31
N ILE A 28 -5.18 1.71 1.41
CA ILE A 28 -5.99 0.86 2.29
C ILE A 28 -7.05 1.69 3.01
N THR A 29 -6.71 2.90 3.47
CA THR A 29 -7.63 3.77 4.20
C THR A 29 -8.62 4.49 3.29
N GLY A 30 -8.45 4.41 1.96
CA GLY A 30 -9.35 5.03 1.01
C GLY A 30 -9.36 6.56 1.11
N ARG A 31 -8.28 7.19 1.57
CA ARG A 31 -8.12 8.66 1.56
C ARG A 31 -7.77 9.20 0.16
N TYR A 32 -8.24 8.52 -0.87
CA TYR A 32 -8.39 9.07 -2.19
C TYR A 32 -9.84 9.56 -2.24
N GLY A 33 -10.02 10.87 -2.05
CA GLY A 33 -11.34 11.50 -2.12
C GLY A 33 -12.05 11.20 -3.44
#